data_AF-A0A9P6WUC3-F1
#
_entry.id   AF-A0A9P6WUC3-F1
#
_cell.length_a   1.000
_cell.length_b   1.000
_cell.length_c   1.000
_cell.angle_alpha   90.00
_cell.angle_beta   90.00
_cell.angle_gamma   90.00
#
_symmetry.space_group_name_H-M   'P 1'
#
loop_
_entity.id
_entity.type
_entity.pdbx_description
1 polymer ?
#
loop_
_entity_poly.entity_id
_entity_poly.type
_entity_poly.pdbx_seq_one_letter_code
_entity_poly.pdbx_strand_id
1 'polypeptide(L)'
;MSGETTAGALTRLPGLLAKEKPTVVVIALGGNDALRGLTPAQVQGNLEKMVQASQKAGARVLLLGIDVPPNYGPAYRQRLAAAYKALATQYKLPLLPFLLEGVALQPGMMQADGLHPTAQAQPKVLDNVWPLLRPLL
;
A
#
# COMPACT_ATOMS: atom_id res chain seq x y z
N MET A 1 -11.02 -0.61 -2.85
CA MET A 1 -12.37 -0.30 -2.35
C MET A 1 -12.21 0.42 -1.01
N SER A 2 -13.14 1.30 -0.63
CA SER A 2 -13.07 1.91 0.70
C SER A 2 -13.20 0.83 1.78
N GLY A 3 -12.41 0.92 2.85
CA GLY A 3 -12.41 -0.05 3.94
C GLY A 3 -11.77 -1.42 3.63
N GLU A 4 -11.08 -1.56 2.50
CA GLU A 4 -10.45 -2.82 2.08
C GLU A 4 -9.26 -3.23 2.96
N THR A 5 -9.18 -4.51 3.34
CA THR A 5 -8.03 -5.08 4.06
C THR A 5 -7.15 -5.93 3.14
N THR A 6 -5.91 -6.20 3.54
CA THR A 6 -5.02 -7.12 2.81
C THR A 6 -5.62 -8.51 2.67
N ALA A 7 -6.30 -9.02 3.70
CA ALA A 7 -6.98 -10.32 3.66
C ALA A 7 -8.11 -10.34 2.63
N GLY A 8 -8.98 -9.33 2.63
CA GLY A 8 -10.08 -9.24 1.67
C GLY A 8 -9.59 -9.09 0.23
N ALA A 9 -8.55 -8.28 0.01
CA ALA A 9 -7.95 -8.12 -1.31
C ALA A 9 -7.31 -9.42 -1.82
N LEU A 10 -6.58 -10.13 -0.95
CA LEU A 10 -5.95 -11.41 -1.27
C LEU A 10 -6.97 -12.45 -1.76
N THR A 11 -8.16 -12.51 -1.15
CA THR A 11 -9.23 -13.43 -1.59
C THR A 11 -9.69 -13.16 -3.03
N ARG A 12 -9.76 -11.89 -3.45
CA ARG A 12 -10.26 -11.52 -4.80
C ARG A 12 -9.18 -11.45 -5.87
N LEU A 13 -7.92 -11.23 -5.47
CA LEU A 13 -6.82 -10.96 -6.39
C LEU A 13 -6.67 -12.03 -7.49
N PRO A 14 -6.74 -13.36 -7.23
CA PRO A 14 -6.58 -14.35 -8.28
C PRO A 14 -7.60 -14.21 -9.43
N GLY A 15 -8.86 -13.93 -9.09
CA GLY A 15 -9.91 -13.72 -10.09
C GLY A 15 -9.67 -12.46 -10.93
N LEU A 16 -9.21 -11.38 -10.29
CA LEU A 16 -8.83 -10.14 -10.99
C LEU A 16 -7.63 -10.33 -11.92
N LEU A 17 -6.58 -11.03 -11.46
CA LEU A 17 -5.40 -11.31 -12.28
C LEU A 17 -5.76 -12.13 -13.53
N ALA A 18 -6.61 -13.15 -13.37
CA ALA A 18 -7.05 -13.99 -14.48
C ALA A 18 -7.91 -13.21 -15.51
N LYS A 19 -8.77 -12.31 -15.03
CA LYS A 19 -9.68 -11.52 -15.85
C LYS A 19 -8.98 -10.37 -16.57
N GLU A 20 -8.22 -9.56 -15.83
CA GLU A 20 -7.65 -8.30 -16.34
C GLU A 20 -6.28 -8.49 -16.99
N LYS A 21 -5.55 -9.57 -16.66
CA LYS A 21 -4.20 -9.89 -17.17
C LYS A 21 -3.25 -8.68 -17.17
N PRO A 22 -3.09 -7.98 -16.03
CA PRO A 22 -2.35 -6.73 -15.98
C PRO A 22 -0.85 -6.93 -16.19
N THR A 23 -0.20 -5.97 -16.83
CA THR A 23 1.28 -5.89 -16.89
C THR A 23 1.88 -5.29 -15.62
N VAL A 24 1.09 -4.52 -14.85
CA VAL A 24 1.48 -3.89 -13.59
C VAL A 24 0.36 -4.03 -12.56
N VAL A 25 0.72 -4.43 -11.34
CA VAL A 25 -0.16 -4.40 -10.17
C VAL A 25 0.40 -3.40 -9.16
N VAL A 26 -0.39 -2.39 -8.82
CA VAL A 26 -0.06 -1.42 -7.76
C VAL A 26 -0.80 -1.82 -6.49
N ILE A 27 -0.06 -2.15 -5.43
CA ILE A 27 -0.63 -2.59 -4.15
C ILE A 27 -0.50 -1.44 -3.14
N ALA A 28 -1.64 -0.92 -2.68
CA ALA A 28 -1.74 0.15 -1.68
C ALA A 28 -2.73 -0.25 -0.58
N LEU A 29 -2.32 -1.20 0.27
CA LEU A 29 -3.17 -1.82 1.31
C LEU A 29 -2.40 -1.96 2.62
N GLY A 30 -3.13 -2.10 3.72
CA GLY A 30 -2.57 -2.26 5.08
C GLY A 30 -3.07 -1.22 6.08
N GLY A 31 -3.60 -0.08 5.61
CA GLY A 31 -4.17 0.96 6.49
C GLY A 31 -5.37 0.45 7.31
N ASN A 32 -6.36 -0.14 6.63
CA ASN A 32 -7.56 -0.68 7.32
C ASN A 32 -7.24 -1.90 8.19
N ASP A 33 -6.22 -2.67 7.83
CA ASP A 33 -5.74 -3.79 8.65
C ASP A 33 -5.28 -3.28 10.02
N ALA A 34 -4.48 -2.21 10.05
CA ALA A 34 -4.07 -1.58 11.29
C ALA A 34 -5.24 -0.98 12.07
N LEU A 35 -6.17 -0.29 11.39
CA LEU A 35 -7.40 0.22 12.01
C LEU A 35 -8.25 -0.89 12.65
N ARG A 36 -8.17 -2.12 12.13
CA ARG A 36 -8.87 -3.31 12.63
C ARG A 36 -8.03 -4.19 13.55
N GLY A 37 -6.85 -3.73 13.97
CA GLY A 37 -6.02 -4.41 14.97
C GLY A 37 -5.19 -5.59 14.44
N LEU A 38 -5.00 -5.73 13.12
CA LEU A 38 -4.10 -6.75 12.59
C LEU A 38 -2.65 -6.40 12.93
N THR A 39 -1.85 -7.43 13.20
CA THR A 39 -0.42 -7.27 13.44
C THR A 39 0.33 -6.97 12.14
N PRO A 40 1.47 -6.26 12.18
CA PRO A 40 2.30 -6.03 11.00
C PRO A 40 2.74 -7.32 10.30
N ALA A 41 2.93 -8.41 11.05
CA ALA A 41 3.27 -9.72 10.49
C ALA A 41 2.13 -10.33 9.66
N GLN A 42 0.87 -10.18 10.09
CA GLN A 42 -0.29 -10.62 9.31
C GLN A 42 -0.45 -9.80 8.04
N VAL A 43 -0.27 -8.47 8.13
CA VAL A 43 -0.26 -7.58 6.96
C VAL A 43 0.83 -8.01 5.98
N GLN A 44 2.06 -8.23 6.47
CA GLN A 44 3.19 -8.69 5.66
C GLN A 44 2.88 -10.01 4.94
N GLY A 45 2.39 -11.02 5.65
CA GLY A 45 2.11 -12.33 5.07
C GLY A 45 1.01 -12.30 3.99
N ASN A 46 0.03 -11.40 4.13
CA ASN A 46 -0.99 -11.22 3.09
C ASN A 46 -0.42 -10.48 1.86
N LEU A 47 0.31 -9.40 2.08
CA LEU A 47 0.97 -8.66 1.00
C LEU A 47 1.97 -9.54 0.24
N GLU A 48 2.72 -10.39 0.93
CA GLU A 48 3.63 -11.37 0.33
C GLU A 48 2.91 -12.27 -0.67
N LYS A 49 1.79 -12.88 -0.25
CA LYS A 49 0.99 -13.74 -1.12
C LYS A 49 0.44 -12.97 -2.33
N MET A 50 0.06 -11.70 -2.15
CA MET A 50 -0.41 -10.85 -3.24
C MET A 50 0.71 -10.55 -4.25
N VAL A 51 1.91 -10.23 -3.75
CA VAL A 51 3.11 -10.00 -4.58
C VAL A 51 3.43 -11.25 -5.39
N GLN A 52 3.53 -12.41 -4.74
CA GLN A 52 3.81 -13.69 -5.39
C GLN A 52 2.78 -14.03 -6.46
N ALA A 53 1.48 -13.89 -6.16
CA ALA A 53 0.42 -14.16 -7.12
C ALA A 53 0.50 -13.24 -8.35
N SER A 54 0.78 -11.95 -8.13
CA SER A 54 0.91 -10.96 -9.20
C SER A 54 2.11 -11.23 -10.10
N GLN A 55 3.29 -11.50 -9.51
CA GLN A 55 4.50 -11.85 -10.27
C GLN A 55 4.34 -13.18 -11.03
N LYS A 56 3.70 -14.19 -10.41
CA LYS A 56 3.39 -15.47 -11.07
C LYS A 56 2.46 -15.29 -12.27
N ALA A 57 1.57 -14.29 -12.22
CA ALA A 57 0.71 -13.92 -13.35
C ALA A 57 1.45 -13.10 -14.44
N GLY A 58 2.74 -12.84 -14.29
CA GLY A 58 3.57 -12.09 -15.24
C GLY A 58 3.54 -10.58 -15.03
N ALA A 59 2.91 -10.08 -13.97
CA ALA A 59 2.83 -8.65 -13.70
C ALA A 59 4.06 -8.14 -12.92
N ARG A 60 4.52 -6.93 -13.27
CA ARG A 60 5.39 -6.13 -12.40
C ARG A 60 4.57 -5.65 -11.19
N VAL A 61 5.18 -5.52 -10.02
CA VAL A 61 4.48 -5.07 -8.81
C VAL A 61 5.10 -3.79 -8.29
N LEU A 62 4.27 -2.78 -8.03
CA LEU A 62 4.63 -1.57 -7.28
C LEU A 62 3.97 -1.63 -5.91
N LEU A 63 4.78 -1.57 -4.84
CA LEU A 63 4.28 -1.57 -3.47
C LEU A 63 4.22 -0.13 -2.94
N LEU A 64 3.05 0.30 -2.47
CA LEU A 64 2.85 1.60 -1.83
C LEU A 64 2.61 1.36 -0.33
N GLY A 65 3.57 1.78 0.48
CA GLY A 65 3.52 1.68 1.93
C GLY A 65 2.51 2.64 2.54
N ILE A 66 1.98 2.22 3.67
CA ILE A 66 1.04 2.97 4.51
C ILE A 66 1.66 3.14 5.90
N ASP A 67 1.49 4.31 6.50
CA ASP A 67 1.78 4.57 7.91
C ASP A 67 0.47 4.74 8.68
N VAL A 68 0.54 4.63 10.00
CA VAL A 68 -0.61 4.74 10.90
C VAL A 68 -0.41 5.90 11.88
N PRO A 69 -1.49 6.46 12.45
CA PRO A 69 -1.35 7.61 13.33
C PRO A 69 -0.48 7.32 14.57
N PRO A 70 0.13 8.35 15.20
CA PRO A 70 1.08 8.17 16.30
C PRO A 70 0.53 7.41 17.52
N ASN A 71 -0.78 7.40 17.74
CA ASN A 71 -1.44 6.70 18.84
C ASN A 71 -1.33 5.17 18.76
N TYR A 72 -0.95 4.59 17.61
CA TYR A 72 -0.62 3.15 17.49
C TYR A 72 0.74 2.78 18.08
N GLY A 73 1.51 3.78 18.50
CA GLY A 73 2.81 3.60 19.14
C GLY A 73 3.95 3.38 18.14
N PRO A 74 5.18 3.82 18.50
CA PRO A 74 6.34 3.76 17.60
C PRO A 74 6.72 2.34 17.21
N ALA A 75 6.58 1.36 18.11
CA ALA A 75 6.94 -0.02 17.84
C ALA A 75 6.07 -0.66 16.73
N TYR A 76 4.76 -0.40 16.73
CA TYR A 76 3.86 -0.90 15.68
C TYR A 76 4.22 -0.27 14.33
N ARG A 77 4.36 1.06 14.29
CA ARG A 77 4.72 1.83 13.09
C ARG A 77 6.03 1.36 12.47
N GLN A 78 7.07 1.18 13.29
CA GLN A 78 8.37 0.68 12.83
C GLN A 78 8.28 -0.73 12.23
N ARG A 79 7.54 -1.64 12.88
CA ARG A 79 7.35 -3.01 12.37
C ARG A 79 6.54 -3.02 11.07
N LEU A 80 5.53 -2.16 10.96
CA LEU A 80 4.74 -2.02 9.73
C LEU A 80 5.60 -1.48 8.58
N ALA A 81 6.36 -0.41 8.80
CA ALA A 81 7.30 0.11 7.81
C ALA A 81 8.36 -0.93 7.41
N ALA A 82 8.88 -1.70 8.37
CA ALA A 82 9.82 -2.78 8.13
C ALA A 82 9.22 -3.91 7.28
N ALA A 83 7.94 -4.25 7.47
CA ALA A 83 7.25 -5.24 6.66
C ALA A 83 7.23 -4.87 5.17
N TYR A 84 6.88 -3.62 4.82
CA TYR A 84 6.92 -3.17 3.41
C TYR A 84 8.35 -3.20 2.84
N LYS A 85 9.35 -2.75 3.61
CA LYS A 85 10.76 -2.76 3.19
C LYS A 85 11.31 -4.17 2.97
N ALA A 86 10.95 -5.11 3.86
CA ALA A 86 11.35 -6.51 3.76
C ALA A 86 10.80 -7.13 2.47
N LEU A 87 9.51 -6.94 2.18
CA LEU A 87 8.90 -7.43 0.94
C LEU A 87 9.54 -6.81 -0.31
N ALA A 88 9.77 -5.50 -0.29
CA ALA A 88 10.40 -4.81 -1.42
C ALA A 88 11.81 -5.36 -1.70
N THR A 89 12.58 -5.62 -0.65
CA THR A 89 13.92 -6.21 -0.78
C THR A 89 13.86 -7.65 -1.29
N GLN A 90 13.04 -8.49 -0.65
CA GLN A 90 12.94 -9.92 -0.94
C GLN A 90 12.45 -10.18 -2.37
N TYR A 91 11.48 -9.40 -2.84
CA TYR A 91 10.83 -9.59 -4.15
C TYR A 91 11.32 -8.60 -5.21
N LYS A 92 12.34 -7.78 -4.89
CA LYS A 92 12.93 -6.75 -5.78
C LYS A 92 11.87 -5.79 -6.35
N LEU A 93 11.04 -5.25 -5.46
CA LEU A 93 9.95 -4.35 -5.82
C LEU A 93 10.37 -2.89 -5.69
N PRO A 94 9.96 -2.01 -6.61
CA PRO A 94 9.88 -0.59 -6.29
C PRO A 94 8.90 -0.38 -5.14
N LEU A 95 9.31 0.46 -4.18
CA LEU A 95 8.55 0.77 -2.97
C LEU A 95 8.44 2.29 -2.82
N LEU A 96 7.21 2.78 -2.68
CA LEU A 96 6.96 4.08 -2.07
C LEU A 96 6.78 3.86 -0.56
N PRO A 97 7.68 4.32 0.33
CA PRO A 97 7.58 3.98 1.76
C PRO A 97 6.29 4.47 2.43
N PHE A 98 5.79 5.63 2.01
CA PHE A 98 4.54 6.20 2.50
C PHE A 98 3.80 6.96 1.40
N LEU A 99 2.55 6.56 1.13
CA LEU A 99 1.73 7.14 0.06
C LEU A 99 1.46 8.63 0.25
N LEU A 100 1.18 9.06 1.48
CA LEU A 100 0.73 10.41 1.81
C LEU A 100 1.88 11.30 2.31
N GLU A 101 3.11 11.01 1.90
CA GLU A 101 4.28 11.85 2.18
C GLU A 101 4.06 13.27 1.64
N GLY A 102 4.28 14.28 2.48
CA GLY A 102 3.98 15.67 2.13
C GLY A 102 2.49 16.00 1.97
N VAL A 103 1.58 15.11 2.38
CA VAL A 103 0.11 15.31 2.39
C VAL A 103 -0.44 15.23 3.81
N ALA A 104 -0.11 14.16 4.54
CA ALA A 104 -0.74 13.83 5.82
C ALA A 104 -0.64 14.91 6.91
N LEU A 105 0.40 15.76 6.85
CA LEU A 105 0.65 16.84 7.82
C LEU A 105 0.40 18.24 7.26
N GLN A 106 -0.03 18.36 5.99
CA GLN A 106 -0.26 19.65 5.36
C GLN A 106 -1.68 20.16 5.64
N PRO A 107 -1.84 21.40 6.14
CA PRO A 107 -3.16 21.98 6.35
C PRO A 107 -4.01 21.99 5.07
N GLY A 108 -5.28 21.61 5.18
CA GLY A 108 -6.23 21.55 4.05
C GLY A 108 -6.07 20.35 3.10
N MET A 109 -5.05 19.51 3.31
CA MET A 109 -4.79 18.35 2.45
C MET A 109 -5.44 17.06 2.94
N MET A 110 -5.92 17.03 4.19
CA MET A 110 -6.67 15.92 4.77
C MET A 110 -8.13 16.30 5.00
N GLN A 111 -9.03 15.33 4.86
CA GLN A 111 -10.45 15.45 5.19
C GLN A 111 -10.63 15.62 6.71
N ALA A 112 -11.86 15.93 7.14
CA ALA A 112 -12.18 16.17 8.55
C ALA A 112 -11.85 14.99 9.48
N ASP A 113 -11.74 13.77 8.94
CA ASP A 113 -11.36 12.57 9.70
C ASP A 113 -9.85 12.46 9.97
N GLY A 114 -9.02 13.28 9.32
CA GLY A 114 -7.57 13.24 9.46
C GLY A 114 -6.89 12.00 8.86
N LEU A 115 -7.63 11.16 8.13
CA LEU A 115 -7.15 9.89 7.57
C LEU A 115 -7.14 9.88 6.04
N HIS A 116 -8.08 10.57 5.41
CA HIS A 116 -8.22 10.56 3.96
C HIS A 116 -7.74 11.88 3.32
N PRO A 117 -7.02 11.84 2.18
CA PRO A 117 -6.65 13.05 1.47
C PRO A 117 -7.87 13.75 0.85
N THR A 118 -7.82 15.08 0.74
CA THR A 118 -8.82 15.87 0.02
C THR A 118 -8.63 15.76 -1.50
N ALA A 119 -9.57 16.32 -2.27
CA ALA A 119 -9.41 16.46 -3.72
C ALA A 119 -8.17 17.30 -4.10
N GLN A 120 -7.87 18.34 -3.31
CA GLN A 120 -6.72 19.21 -3.51
C GLN A 120 -5.38 18.47 -3.34
N ALA A 121 -5.35 17.42 -2.53
CA ALA A 121 -4.15 16.63 -2.29
C ALA A 121 -3.82 15.64 -3.41
N GLN A 122 -4.78 15.30 -4.29
CA GLN A 122 -4.62 14.23 -5.29
C GLN A 122 -3.43 14.45 -6.25
N PRO A 123 -3.17 15.67 -6.77
CA PRO A 123 -1.97 15.92 -7.59
C PRO A 123 -0.68 15.59 -6.84
N LYS A 124 -0.58 15.94 -5.56
CA LYS A 124 0.60 15.63 -4.74
C LYS A 124 0.74 14.12 -4.49
N VAL A 125 -0.37 13.40 -4.28
CA VAL A 125 -0.35 11.94 -4.16
C VAL A 125 0.14 11.30 -5.47
N LEU A 126 -0.29 11.82 -6.63
CA LEU A 126 0.21 11.38 -7.93
C LEU A 126 1.72 11.62 -8.07
N ASP A 127 2.22 12.80 -7.68
CA ASP A 127 3.65 13.13 -7.74
C ASP A 127 4.51 12.16 -6.90
N ASN A 128 3.96 11.60 -5.82
CA ASN A 128 4.66 10.61 -5.01
C ASN A 128 4.74 9.24 -5.71
N VAL A 129 3.70 8.85 -6.44
CA VAL A 129 3.60 7.53 -7.08
C VAL A 129 4.25 7.49 -8.46
N TRP A 130 4.10 8.57 -9.24
CA TRP A 130 4.44 8.63 -10.66
C TRP A 130 5.90 8.29 -10.98
N PRO A 131 6.92 8.76 -10.23
CA PRO A 131 8.32 8.42 -10.50
C PRO A 131 8.62 6.92 -10.42
N LEU A 132 7.84 6.18 -9.62
CA LEU A 132 7.99 4.74 -9.43
C LEU A 132 7.12 3.93 -10.38
N LEU A 133 5.94 4.44 -10.74
CA LEU A 133 5.01 3.77 -11.64
C LEU A 133 5.44 3.90 -13.11
N ARG A 134 5.85 5.08 -13.55
CA ARG A 134 6.15 5.35 -14.97
C ARG A 134 7.19 4.39 -15.57
N PRO A 135 8.31 4.01 -14.90
CA PRO A 135 9.26 3.04 -15.43
C PRO A 135 8.70 1.60 -15.56
N LEU A 136 7.56 1.32 -14.92
CA LEU A 136 6.90 0.03 -14.95
C LEU A 136 5.83 -0.07 -16.05
N LEU A 137 5.59 0.98 -16.83
CA LEU A 137 4.69 0.93 -17.99
C LEU A 137 5.53 0.58 -19.21
#